data_AF-A0AAW1AW61-F1
#
_entry.id   AF-A0AAW1AW61-F1
#
_cell.length_a   1.000
_cell.length_b   1.000
_cell.length_c   1.000
_cell.angle_alpha   90.00
_cell.angle_beta   90.00
_cell.angle_gamma   90.00
#
_symmetry.space_group_name_H-M   'P 1'
#
loop_
_entity.id
_entity.type
_entity.pdbx_description
1 polymer ?
#
loop_
_entity_poly.entity_id
_entity_poly.type
_entity_poly.pdbx_seq_one_letter_code
_entity_poly.pdbx_strand_id
1 'polypeptide(L)'
;MPGGGRAPGPAAGGESGWFRFGFRWGGGGAQGGPEALSAEGPVRRVRPSWSFAAVVAAGAGRVRLQGAVAAALPQDCLDALPSETHVLLLREEALEAWPAATGPAELLEGQPVWRRELRAEEAAVAELPLVPGGYVAPRPPFFTALPATLPARRLLLGLEHALLLAAGGMLFSWGGGRHGQLGHGDLESRREPRAVEALQGLAVAEAAAGGWHSAAVSDAGDLYLWGWNEAGQLGLPSKMSTESGATAAASGEAAQAPPNRPLSQRGDGLDVGAADGPGRDEVPFVSLQPFPALLDLPEEAEVRRVSCGSRHTAAVTGTGHLYTWGWGKYGQLGHQDAASSDQPRRVCYFVERNLRVQEVVCGPWATFVQAEAAKNGP
;
A
#
# COMPACT_ATOMS: atom_id res chain seq x y z
N MET A 1 4.81 -3.70 -57.21
CA MET A 1 3.88 -2.63 -56.78
C MET A 1 2.50 -3.26 -56.76
N PRO A 2 1.84 -3.47 -55.60
CA PRO A 2 1.65 -2.49 -54.54
C PRO A 2 1.86 -3.05 -53.11
N GLY A 3 1.98 -2.16 -52.14
CA GLY A 3 2.00 -2.50 -50.71
C GLY A 3 1.68 -1.25 -49.91
N GLY A 4 0.43 -0.79 -50.00
CA GLY A 4 -0.06 0.35 -49.26
C GLY A 4 0.01 0.06 -47.77
N GLY A 5 0.96 0.70 -47.08
CA GLY A 5 1.06 0.70 -45.63
C GLY A 5 -0.19 1.33 -45.04
N ARG A 6 -0.99 0.51 -44.35
CA ARG A 6 -2.07 0.98 -43.50
C ARG A 6 -1.42 1.68 -42.30
N ALA A 7 -1.63 2.98 -42.16
CA ALA A 7 -1.27 3.71 -40.96
C ALA A 7 -1.94 3.04 -39.73
N PRO A 8 -1.26 2.95 -38.58
CA PRO A 8 -1.89 2.49 -37.36
C PRO A 8 -3.03 3.45 -36.99
N GLY A 9 -4.24 2.91 -36.85
CA GLY A 9 -5.40 3.66 -36.39
C GLY A 9 -5.19 4.19 -34.97
N PRO A 10 -5.98 5.20 -34.54
CA PRO A 10 -5.88 5.77 -33.21
C PRO A 10 -6.08 4.70 -32.14
N ALA A 11 -5.28 4.78 -31.08
CA ALA A 11 -5.32 3.89 -29.92
C ALA A 11 -6.76 3.77 -29.39
N ALA A 12 -7.19 2.52 -29.17
CA ALA A 12 -8.48 2.21 -28.54
C ALA A 12 -8.63 3.03 -27.24
N GLY A 13 -9.79 3.67 -27.08
CA GLY A 13 -10.10 4.50 -25.91
C GLY A 13 -9.83 3.76 -24.60
N GLY A 14 -9.25 4.47 -23.62
CA GLY A 14 -8.84 3.91 -22.34
C GLY A 14 -10.02 3.27 -21.60
N GLU A 15 -9.98 1.95 -21.46
CA GLU A 15 -10.97 1.22 -20.69
C GLU A 15 -10.90 1.64 -19.22
N SER A 16 -12.04 2.03 -18.65
CA SER A 16 -12.16 2.33 -17.21
C SER A 16 -12.19 1.03 -16.43
N GLY A 17 -11.59 0.99 -15.24
CA GLY A 17 -11.58 -0.21 -14.42
C GLY A 17 -10.48 -0.23 -13.37
N TRP A 18 -10.25 -1.42 -12.82
CA TRP A 18 -9.14 -1.67 -11.91
C TRP A 18 -7.91 -2.11 -12.70
N PHE A 19 -6.76 -1.63 -12.28
CA PHE A 19 -5.44 -1.94 -12.82
C PHE A 19 -4.57 -2.49 -11.69
N ARG A 20 -3.60 -3.32 -12.03
CA ARG A 20 -2.57 -3.81 -11.11
C ARG A 20 -1.18 -3.67 -11.69
N PHE A 21 -0.20 -3.52 -10.82
CA PHE A 21 1.23 -3.61 -11.15
C PHE A 21 2.03 -4.00 -9.91
N GLY A 22 3.22 -4.56 -10.09
CA GLY A 22 4.02 -5.12 -9.02
C GLY A 22 4.08 -6.65 -9.03
N PHE A 23 4.37 -7.22 -7.87
CA PHE A 23 4.58 -8.66 -7.68
C PHE A 23 3.34 -9.49 -8.06
N ARG A 24 3.59 -10.63 -8.73
CA ARG A 24 2.56 -11.59 -9.15
C ARG A 24 3.00 -13.00 -8.85
N TRP A 25 2.15 -13.75 -8.15
CA TRP A 25 2.35 -15.18 -7.97
C TRP A 25 2.06 -15.94 -9.27
N GLY A 26 2.99 -16.81 -9.72
CA GLY A 26 2.79 -17.71 -10.86
C GLY A 26 2.86 -17.10 -12.27
N GLY A 27 3.27 -15.84 -12.44
CA GLY A 27 3.44 -15.18 -13.75
C GLY A 27 4.90 -14.86 -14.08
N GLY A 28 5.24 -14.88 -15.38
CA GLY A 28 6.55 -14.46 -15.89
C GLY A 28 6.87 -13.01 -15.50
N GLY A 29 8.16 -12.75 -15.25
CA GLY A 29 8.65 -11.59 -14.50
C GLY A 29 8.25 -10.20 -15.02
N ALA A 30 8.26 -9.26 -14.06
CA ALA A 30 8.37 -7.80 -14.17
C ALA A 30 8.13 -7.17 -15.54
N GLN A 31 6.89 -7.20 -16.04
CA GLN A 31 6.41 -6.12 -16.91
C GLN A 31 5.96 -5.00 -15.97
N GLY A 32 6.87 -4.09 -15.64
CA GLY A 32 6.76 -3.13 -14.53
C GLY A 32 5.72 -2.00 -14.69
N GLY A 33 4.60 -2.25 -15.38
CA GLY A 33 3.58 -1.26 -15.70
C GLY A 33 2.16 -1.71 -15.38
N PRO A 34 1.19 -0.77 -15.36
CA PRO A 34 -0.20 -1.08 -15.07
C PRO A 34 -0.85 -2.00 -16.11
N GLU A 35 -1.52 -3.04 -15.62
CA GLU A 35 -2.31 -3.99 -16.40
C GLU A 35 -3.75 -4.02 -15.89
N ALA A 36 -4.74 -4.07 -16.78
CA ALA A 36 -6.15 -4.18 -16.40
C ALA A 36 -6.42 -5.49 -15.62
N LEU A 37 -7.16 -5.38 -14.52
CA LEU A 37 -7.60 -6.49 -13.70
C LEU A 37 -8.82 -7.15 -14.35
N SER A 38 -8.69 -8.41 -14.74
CA SER A 38 -9.82 -9.19 -15.26
C SER A 38 -10.72 -9.69 -14.12
N ALA A 39 -12.00 -9.35 -14.18
CA ALA A 39 -13.02 -9.80 -13.23
C ALA A 39 -14.38 -9.98 -13.90
N GLU A 40 -15.19 -10.90 -13.37
CA GLU A 40 -16.58 -11.09 -13.79
C GLU A 40 -17.49 -10.00 -13.19
N GLY A 41 -17.53 -8.84 -13.85
CA GLY A 41 -18.34 -7.69 -13.46
C GLY A 41 -17.52 -6.53 -12.89
N PRO A 42 -18.19 -5.42 -12.51
CA PRO A 42 -17.51 -4.21 -12.06
C PRO A 42 -16.85 -4.44 -10.71
N VAL A 43 -15.52 -4.34 -10.59
CA VAL A 43 -14.84 -4.43 -9.30
C VAL A 43 -15.09 -3.17 -8.48
N ARG A 44 -15.56 -3.33 -7.24
CA ARG A 44 -15.78 -2.24 -6.27
C ARG A 44 -14.60 -2.04 -5.33
N ARG A 45 -13.96 -3.12 -4.89
CA ARG A 45 -12.92 -3.07 -3.87
C ARG A 45 -11.90 -4.18 -4.09
N VAL A 46 -10.65 -3.90 -3.78
CA VAL A 46 -9.57 -4.88 -3.76
C VAL A 46 -8.89 -4.84 -2.39
N ARG A 47 -8.73 -6.01 -1.76
CA ARG A 47 -8.03 -6.18 -0.49
C ARG A 47 -6.79 -7.04 -0.73
N PRO A 48 -5.60 -6.44 -0.86
CA PRO A 48 -4.39 -7.20 -1.13
C PRO A 48 -3.83 -7.88 0.12
N SER A 49 -3.30 -9.09 -0.07
CA SER A 49 -2.36 -9.78 0.83
C SER A 49 -1.05 -10.02 0.08
N TRP A 50 -0.11 -10.75 0.68
CA TRP A 50 1.16 -11.09 0.06
C TRP A 50 0.97 -12.04 -1.13
N SER A 51 0.29 -13.19 -0.94
CA SER A 51 0.16 -14.21 -1.99
C SER A 51 -1.17 -14.20 -2.75
N PHE A 52 -2.16 -13.44 -2.28
CA PHE A 52 -3.48 -13.33 -2.92
C PHE A 52 -4.12 -11.95 -2.67
N ALA A 53 -5.16 -11.64 -3.42
CA ALA A 53 -6.00 -10.46 -3.20
C ALA A 53 -7.46 -10.88 -3.22
N ALA A 54 -8.26 -10.32 -2.30
CA ALA A 54 -9.71 -10.42 -2.40
C ALA A 54 -10.23 -9.33 -3.34
N VAL A 55 -10.99 -9.73 -4.35
CA VAL A 55 -11.63 -8.85 -5.33
C VAL A 55 -13.12 -8.90 -5.06
N VAL A 56 -13.68 -7.75 -4.70
CA VAL A 56 -15.11 -7.56 -4.43
C VAL A 56 -15.76 -6.92 -5.65
N ALA A 57 -16.65 -7.62 -6.34
CA ALA A 57 -17.39 -7.11 -7.49
C ALA A 57 -18.76 -6.53 -7.11
N ALA A 58 -19.36 -5.75 -8.01
CA ALA A 58 -20.65 -5.09 -7.83
C ALA A 58 -21.83 -6.09 -7.89
N GLY A 59 -22.81 -5.87 -7.01
CA GLY A 59 -23.88 -6.82 -6.66
C GLY A 59 -23.63 -7.42 -5.27
N ALA A 60 -24.68 -7.83 -4.56
CA ALA A 60 -24.49 -8.57 -3.31
C ALA A 60 -23.69 -9.85 -3.62
N GLY A 61 -22.62 -10.13 -2.88
CA GLY A 61 -22.08 -11.49 -2.85
C GLY A 61 -20.97 -11.92 -3.78
N ARG A 62 -20.37 -11.04 -4.58
CA ARG A 62 -19.37 -11.45 -5.58
C ARG A 62 -17.95 -11.19 -5.12
N VAL A 63 -17.56 -11.79 -4.00
CA VAL A 63 -16.18 -11.74 -3.50
C VAL A 63 -15.42 -12.98 -3.98
N ARG A 64 -14.20 -12.79 -4.48
CA ARG A 64 -13.32 -13.88 -4.91
C ARG A 64 -11.89 -13.64 -4.42
N LEU A 65 -11.15 -14.70 -4.14
CA LEU A 65 -9.70 -14.64 -3.97
C LEU A 65 -9.02 -14.91 -5.30
N GLN A 66 -8.05 -14.07 -5.66
CA GLN A 66 -7.20 -14.24 -6.84
C GLN A 66 -5.72 -14.25 -6.42
N GLY A 67 -4.91 -15.13 -7.02
CA GLY A 67 -3.47 -15.23 -6.74
C GLY A 67 -3.02 -16.67 -6.56
N ALA A 68 -2.18 -16.93 -5.56
CA ALA A 68 -1.74 -18.28 -5.19
C ALA A 68 -2.92 -19.22 -4.89
N VAL A 69 -3.97 -18.66 -4.29
CA VAL A 69 -5.26 -19.33 -4.08
C VAL A 69 -6.32 -18.61 -4.92
N ALA A 70 -6.87 -19.32 -5.89
CA ALA A 70 -7.98 -18.82 -6.69
C ALA A 70 -9.29 -19.49 -6.22
N ALA A 71 -10.10 -18.80 -5.43
CA ALA A 71 -11.31 -19.37 -4.85
C ALA A 71 -12.50 -18.41 -4.97
N ALA A 72 -13.67 -18.96 -5.31
CA ALA A 72 -14.93 -18.24 -5.19
C ALA A 72 -15.42 -18.33 -3.75
N LEU A 73 -15.78 -17.19 -3.16
CA LEU A 73 -16.35 -17.16 -1.80
C LEU A 73 -17.88 -17.25 -1.86
N PRO A 74 -18.55 -17.54 -0.71
CA PRO A 74 -20.00 -17.65 -0.64
C PRO A 74 -20.73 -16.39 -1.15
N GLN A 75 -21.93 -16.58 -1.70
CA GLN A 75 -22.73 -15.51 -2.30
C GLN A 75 -23.28 -14.49 -1.29
N ASP A 76 -23.21 -14.75 0.00
CA ASP A 76 -23.57 -13.81 1.05
C ASP A 76 -22.33 -13.09 1.62
N CYS A 77 -21.15 -13.27 1.00
CA CYS A 77 -19.94 -12.55 1.36
C CYS A 77 -19.97 -11.12 0.78
N LEU A 78 -19.80 -10.13 1.65
CA LEU A 78 -19.84 -8.70 1.34
C LEU A 78 -18.44 -8.10 1.16
N ASP A 79 -17.47 -8.52 1.97
CA ASP A 79 -16.06 -8.13 1.91
C ASP A 79 -15.21 -9.27 2.49
N ALA A 80 -13.93 -9.32 2.13
CA ALA A 80 -13.00 -10.30 2.69
C ALA A 80 -11.65 -9.64 2.97
N LEU A 81 -11.10 -9.88 4.15
CA LEU A 81 -9.77 -9.41 4.53
C LEU A 81 -8.79 -10.59 4.55
N PRO A 82 -7.96 -10.74 3.50
CA PRO A 82 -7.02 -11.85 3.38
C PRO A 82 -5.74 -11.67 4.22
N SER A 83 -5.17 -12.77 4.68
CA SER A 83 -3.80 -12.87 5.19
C SER A 83 -3.20 -14.25 4.89
N GLU A 84 -1.89 -14.38 4.98
CA GLU A 84 -1.20 -15.66 4.77
C GLU A 84 -1.59 -16.78 5.74
N THR A 85 -2.27 -16.45 6.84
CA THR A 85 -2.68 -17.43 7.86
C THR A 85 -4.19 -17.62 7.94
N HIS A 86 -4.96 -16.57 7.68
CA HIS A 86 -6.41 -16.59 7.79
C HIS A 86 -7.06 -15.67 6.76
N VAL A 87 -8.29 -15.98 6.41
CA VAL A 87 -9.17 -15.09 5.65
C VAL A 87 -10.34 -14.73 6.55
N LEU A 88 -10.54 -13.43 6.77
CA LEU A 88 -11.75 -12.94 7.40
C LEU A 88 -12.81 -12.70 6.34
N LEU A 89 -14.02 -13.19 6.57
CA LEU A 89 -15.19 -12.94 5.74
C LEU A 89 -16.16 -12.05 6.50
N LEU A 90 -16.55 -10.93 5.90
CA LEU A 90 -17.76 -10.21 6.26
C LEU A 90 -18.90 -10.79 5.42
N ARG A 91 -19.88 -11.39 6.09
CA ARG A 91 -21.09 -11.94 5.49
C ARG A 91 -22.28 -11.08 5.86
N GLU A 92 -23.41 -11.30 5.21
CA GLU A 92 -24.67 -10.56 5.48
C GLU A 92 -25.08 -10.62 6.96
N GLU A 93 -24.80 -11.71 7.68
CA GLU A 93 -25.21 -11.87 9.09
C GLU A 93 -24.08 -12.35 10.03
N ALA A 94 -22.83 -12.35 9.56
CA ALA A 94 -21.72 -12.82 10.38
C ALA A 94 -20.36 -12.26 9.96
N LEU A 95 -19.44 -12.25 10.92
CA LEU A 95 -18.01 -12.21 10.69
C LEU A 95 -17.43 -13.59 10.97
N GLU A 96 -16.62 -14.09 10.05
CA GLU A 96 -15.99 -15.40 10.17
C GLU A 96 -14.49 -15.30 9.93
N ALA A 97 -13.70 -16.07 10.68
CA ALA A 97 -12.30 -16.30 10.39
C ALA A 97 -12.10 -17.75 9.94
N TRP A 98 -11.42 -17.91 8.82
CA TRP A 98 -11.10 -19.20 8.23
C TRP A 98 -9.59 -19.33 8.08
N PRO A 99 -8.99 -20.51 8.30
CA PRO A 99 -7.58 -20.73 7.97
C PRO A 99 -7.32 -20.45 6.48
N ALA A 100 -6.16 -19.87 6.18
CA ALA A 100 -5.71 -19.76 4.80
C ALA A 100 -5.45 -21.18 4.27
N ALA A 101 -6.06 -21.50 3.14
CA ALA A 101 -5.90 -22.78 2.47
C ALA A 101 -4.71 -22.78 1.52
N THR A 102 -4.16 -23.96 1.23
CA THR A 102 -3.12 -24.10 0.19
C THR A 102 -3.71 -24.32 -1.19
N GLY A 103 -4.95 -24.83 -1.26
CA GLY A 103 -5.72 -25.01 -2.48
C GLY A 103 -7.11 -24.35 -2.44
N PRO A 104 -7.71 -24.04 -3.60
CA PRO A 104 -9.08 -23.50 -3.67
C PRO A 104 -10.16 -24.35 -3.01
N ALA A 105 -10.02 -25.69 -3.10
CA ALA A 105 -11.01 -26.64 -2.59
C ALA A 105 -10.99 -26.79 -1.06
N GLU A 106 -9.87 -26.42 -0.43
CA GLU A 106 -9.66 -26.47 1.03
C GLU A 106 -10.17 -25.19 1.72
N LEU A 107 -10.33 -24.10 0.96
CA LEU A 107 -10.81 -22.84 1.51
C LEU A 107 -12.28 -22.99 1.89
N LEU A 108 -12.59 -22.74 3.16
CA LEU A 108 -13.92 -22.92 3.77
C LEU A 108 -14.34 -24.37 4.00
N GLU A 109 -13.40 -25.32 4.00
CA GLU A 109 -13.68 -26.68 4.41
C GLU A 109 -13.89 -26.75 5.94
N GLY A 110 -14.99 -27.39 6.38
CA GLY A 110 -15.31 -27.57 7.79
C GLY A 110 -16.07 -26.39 8.42
N GLN A 111 -15.56 -25.87 9.54
CA GLN A 111 -16.17 -24.78 10.31
C GLN A 111 -15.16 -23.63 10.49
N PRO A 112 -15.62 -22.37 10.59
CA PRO A 112 -14.73 -21.25 10.84
C PRO A 112 -14.06 -21.40 12.22
N VAL A 113 -12.78 -21.01 12.31
CA VAL A 113 -12.04 -21.02 13.60
C VAL A 113 -12.55 -19.96 14.57
N TRP A 114 -13.26 -18.96 14.06
CA TRP A 114 -13.95 -17.96 14.86
C TRP A 114 -15.16 -17.42 14.10
N ARG A 115 -16.27 -17.18 14.81
CA ARG A 115 -17.49 -16.59 14.26
C ARG A 115 -18.05 -15.58 15.25
N ARG A 116 -18.54 -14.46 14.73
CA ARG A 116 -19.36 -13.49 15.46
C ARG A 116 -20.58 -13.12 14.65
N GLU A 117 -21.76 -13.29 15.23
CA GLU A 117 -23.00 -12.87 14.59
C GLU A 117 -23.07 -11.35 14.46
N LEU A 118 -23.66 -10.90 13.36
CA LEU A 118 -23.95 -9.49 13.09
C LEU A 118 -25.39 -9.36 12.64
N ARG A 119 -26.01 -8.22 12.94
CA ARG A 119 -27.27 -7.88 12.28
C ARG A 119 -27.00 -7.50 10.82
N ALA A 120 -27.97 -7.74 9.94
CA ALA A 120 -27.84 -7.39 8.52
C ALA A 120 -27.53 -5.90 8.30
N GLU A 121 -28.16 -5.03 9.09
CA GLU A 121 -27.95 -3.58 9.07
C GLU A 121 -26.51 -3.19 9.46
N GLU A 122 -25.96 -3.89 10.45
CA GLU A 122 -24.60 -3.73 10.95
C GLU A 122 -23.56 -4.18 9.93
N ALA A 123 -23.80 -5.33 9.28
CA ALA A 123 -22.93 -5.87 8.23
C ALA A 123 -22.93 -4.99 6.97
N ALA A 124 -24.08 -4.44 6.57
CA ALA A 124 -24.23 -3.63 5.37
C ALA A 124 -23.43 -2.31 5.42
N VAL A 125 -23.15 -1.78 6.61
CA VAL A 125 -22.40 -0.53 6.81
C VAL A 125 -20.97 -0.76 7.31
N ALA A 126 -20.58 -2.00 7.59
CA ALA A 126 -19.25 -2.31 8.11
C ALA A 126 -18.16 -2.14 7.04
N GLU A 127 -17.08 -1.46 7.42
CA GLU A 127 -15.90 -1.30 6.56
C GLU A 127 -14.69 -1.96 7.19
N LEU A 128 -14.40 -3.20 6.79
CA LEU A 128 -13.27 -3.96 7.33
C LEU A 128 -11.97 -3.11 7.26
N PRO A 129 -11.13 -3.17 8.30
CA PRO A 129 -11.23 -4.01 9.50
C PRO A 129 -12.13 -3.44 10.61
N LEU A 130 -12.67 -2.23 10.46
CA LEU A 130 -13.54 -1.62 11.48
C LEU A 130 -14.94 -2.23 11.40
N VAL A 131 -15.48 -2.64 12.53
CA VAL A 131 -16.77 -3.32 12.65
C VAL A 131 -17.51 -2.80 13.88
N PRO A 132 -18.82 -3.06 14.03
CA PRO A 132 -19.54 -2.65 15.24
C PRO A 132 -18.84 -3.13 16.53
N GLY A 133 -18.64 -2.17 17.45
CA GLY A 133 -18.00 -2.36 18.75
C GLY A 133 -16.46 -2.47 18.75
N GLY A 134 -15.78 -2.46 17.59
CA GLY A 134 -14.33 -2.60 17.57
C GLY A 134 -13.75 -2.88 16.19
N TYR A 135 -12.75 -3.75 16.12
CA TYR A 135 -12.14 -4.13 14.85
C TYR A 135 -11.76 -5.61 14.80
N VAL A 136 -11.59 -6.10 13.58
CA VAL A 136 -11.15 -7.47 13.32
C VAL A 136 -9.78 -7.51 12.66
N ALA A 137 -9.02 -8.56 12.92
CA ALA A 137 -7.72 -8.82 12.30
C ALA A 137 -7.64 -10.27 11.82
N PRO A 138 -7.00 -10.55 10.68
CA PRO A 138 -6.89 -11.92 10.14
C PRO A 138 -5.79 -12.71 10.85
N ARG A 139 -5.75 -12.61 12.19
CA ARG A 139 -4.90 -13.33 13.13
C ARG A 139 -5.50 -13.21 14.54
N PRO A 140 -5.28 -14.18 15.45
CA PRO A 140 -5.71 -14.07 16.84
C PRO A 140 -5.07 -12.88 17.59
N PRO A 141 -5.82 -12.18 18.47
CA PRO A 141 -7.27 -12.28 18.64
C PRO A 141 -8.01 -11.69 17.42
N PHE A 142 -8.98 -12.44 16.87
CA PHE A 142 -9.70 -12.05 15.65
C PHE A 142 -10.57 -10.81 15.82
N PHE A 143 -10.98 -10.48 17.04
CA PHE A 143 -11.73 -9.29 17.38
C PHE A 143 -11.10 -8.58 18.58
N THR A 144 -10.98 -7.26 18.48
CA THR A 144 -10.56 -6.38 19.57
C THR A 144 -11.58 -5.28 19.74
N ALA A 145 -12.11 -5.14 20.95
CA ALA A 145 -13.06 -4.07 21.28
C ALA A 145 -12.36 -2.71 21.26
N LEU A 146 -13.05 -1.69 20.76
CA LEU A 146 -12.63 -0.30 20.89
C LEU A 146 -13.49 0.41 21.96
N PRO A 147 -12.95 1.39 22.68
CA PRO A 147 -13.75 2.19 23.61
C PRO A 147 -14.92 2.87 22.88
N ALA A 148 -16.14 2.76 23.41
CA ALA A 148 -17.34 3.35 22.80
C ALA A 148 -17.26 4.89 22.69
N THR A 149 -16.41 5.53 23.48
CA THR A 149 -16.14 6.98 23.44
C THR A 149 -15.25 7.40 22.27
N LEU A 150 -14.61 6.46 21.58
CA LEU A 150 -13.72 6.73 20.47
C LEU A 150 -14.54 6.75 19.17
N PRO A 151 -14.73 7.92 18.52
CA PRO A 151 -15.56 8.02 17.32
C PRO A 151 -14.77 7.52 16.10
N ALA A 152 -14.45 6.23 16.07
CA ALA A 152 -13.71 5.56 15.02
C ALA A 152 -14.42 5.70 13.67
N ARG A 153 -13.72 6.25 12.66
CA ARG A 153 -14.22 6.35 11.28
C ARG A 153 -13.56 5.32 10.37
N ARG A 154 -12.23 5.18 10.45
CA ARG A 154 -11.49 4.17 9.71
C ARG A 154 -10.33 3.61 10.53
N LEU A 155 -10.11 2.32 10.38
CA LEU A 155 -8.94 1.62 10.91
C LEU A 155 -8.07 1.14 9.77
N LEU A 156 -6.78 1.40 9.87
CA LEU A 156 -5.77 1.08 8.86
C LEU A 156 -4.74 0.18 9.53
N LEU A 157 -4.51 -1.01 8.97
CA LEU A 157 -3.59 -1.99 9.52
C LEU A 157 -2.33 -2.00 8.66
N GLY A 158 -1.20 -1.65 9.28
CA GLY A 158 0.12 -1.92 8.75
C GLY A 158 0.57 -3.34 9.11
N LEU A 159 1.82 -3.67 8.79
CA LEU A 159 2.37 -4.98 9.14
C LEU A 159 2.50 -5.15 10.66
N GLU A 160 2.82 -4.08 11.37
CA GLU A 160 3.19 -4.13 12.80
C GLU A 160 2.48 -3.10 13.67
N HIS A 161 1.78 -2.15 13.05
CA HIS A 161 1.08 -1.07 13.73
C HIS A 161 -0.30 -0.85 13.11
N ALA A 162 -1.12 -0.09 13.82
CA ALA A 162 -2.43 0.34 13.35
C ALA A 162 -2.55 1.85 13.47
N LEU A 163 -3.30 2.44 12.54
CA LEU A 163 -3.75 3.83 12.62
C LEU A 163 -5.26 3.86 12.69
N LEU A 164 -5.80 4.65 13.60
CA LEU A 164 -7.23 4.92 13.67
C LEU A 164 -7.49 6.39 13.37
N LEU A 165 -8.29 6.63 12.34
CA LEU A 165 -8.80 7.94 11.99
C LEU A 165 -10.19 8.12 12.59
N ALA A 166 -10.33 9.10 13.49
CA ALA A 166 -11.59 9.43 14.14
C ALA A 166 -12.43 10.39 13.27
N ALA A 167 -13.75 10.46 13.53
CA ALA A 167 -14.69 11.29 12.78
C ALA A 167 -14.36 12.81 12.82
N GLY A 168 -13.64 13.27 13.85
CA GLY A 168 -13.18 14.66 13.98
C GLY A 168 -11.80 14.95 13.37
N GLY A 169 -11.24 14.04 12.56
CA GLY A 169 -9.93 14.22 11.92
C GLY A 169 -8.73 13.94 12.84
N MET A 170 -8.96 13.50 14.08
CA MET A 170 -7.90 13.10 14.99
C MET A 170 -7.35 11.71 14.61
N LEU A 171 -6.02 11.60 14.57
CA LEU A 171 -5.32 10.36 14.24
C LEU A 171 -4.70 9.73 15.50
N PHE A 172 -4.92 8.43 15.67
CA PHE A 172 -4.31 7.63 16.73
C PHE A 172 -3.46 6.52 16.13
N SER A 173 -2.41 6.11 16.83
CA SER A 173 -1.50 5.05 16.43
C SER A 173 -1.10 4.16 17.59
N TRP A 174 -0.91 2.86 17.31
CA TRP A 174 -0.40 1.89 18.27
C TRP A 174 0.19 0.67 17.57
N GLY A 175 0.85 -0.21 18.33
CA GLY A 175 1.56 -1.38 17.85
C GLY A 175 3.08 -1.23 17.96
N GLY A 176 3.81 -1.82 17.02
CA GLY A 176 5.27 -1.75 16.94
C GLY A 176 5.74 -0.34 16.58
N GLY A 177 6.66 0.21 17.38
CA GLY A 177 7.21 1.56 17.18
C GLY A 177 8.67 1.62 16.77
N ARG A 178 9.36 0.48 16.61
CA ARG A 178 10.83 0.41 16.51
C ARG A 178 11.45 1.14 15.31
N HIS A 179 10.65 1.54 14.33
CA HIS A 179 11.10 2.33 13.17
C HIS A 179 10.43 3.71 13.12
N GLY A 180 9.83 4.17 14.23
CA GLY A 180 9.17 5.47 14.32
C GLY A 180 7.82 5.53 13.60
N GLN A 181 7.26 4.39 13.14
CA GLN A 181 6.03 4.34 12.35
C GLN A 181 4.76 4.80 13.11
N LEU A 182 4.87 5.00 14.43
CA LEU A 182 3.80 5.54 15.26
C LEU A 182 3.77 7.08 15.27
N GLY A 183 4.86 7.76 14.89
CA GLY A 183 4.82 9.23 14.73
C GLY A 183 4.80 10.02 16.04
N HIS A 184 5.17 9.41 17.17
CA HIS A 184 5.21 10.07 18.49
C HIS A 184 6.54 10.77 18.80
N GLY A 185 7.47 10.84 17.84
CA GLY A 185 8.80 11.40 18.05
C GLY A 185 9.79 10.45 18.73
N ASP A 186 9.40 9.19 18.95
CA ASP A 186 10.20 8.15 19.58
C ASP A 186 10.08 6.81 18.82
N LEU A 187 10.83 5.80 19.27
CA LEU A 187 10.84 4.45 18.68
C LEU A 187 10.11 3.42 19.55
N GLU A 188 9.30 3.88 20.50
CA GLU A 188 8.70 3.03 21.51
C GLU A 188 7.40 2.41 21.01
N SER A 189 7.20 1.13 21.34
CA SER A 189 5.94 0.45 21.01
C SER A 189 4.82 0.89 21.95
N ARG A 190 3.59 0.89 21.46
CA ARG A 190 2.38 1.24 22.23
C ARG A 190 1.38 0.11 22.14
N ARG A 191 0.83 -0.34 23.26
CA ARG A 191 -0.19 -1.42 23.26
C ARG A 191 -1.60 -0.90 23.04
N GLU A 192 -1.82 0.38 23.29
CA GLU A 192 -3.12 1.04 23.22
C GLU A 192 -3.04 2.25 22.29
N PRO A 193 -4.17 2.64 21.65
CA PRO A 193 -4.22 3.82 20.79
C PRO A 193 -3.74 5.07 21.51
N ARG A 194 -2.71 5.72 20.97
CA ARG A 194 -2.22 7.03 21.42
C ARG A 194 -2.42 8.06 20.31
N ALA A 195 -2.84 9.26 20.68
CA ALA A 195 -2.97 10.37 19.73
C ALA A 195 -1.62 10.71 19.09
N VAL A 196 -1.61 10.95 17.78
CA VAL A 196 -0.45 11.52 17.08
C VAL A 196 -0.45 13.03 17.31
N GLU A 197 0.08 13.45 18.45
CA GLU A 197 0.04 14.85 18.93
C GLU A 197 0.60 15.85 17.92
N ALA A 198 1.60 15.45 17.12
CA ALA A 198 2.19 16.29 16.07
C ALA A 198 1.20 16.70 14.95
N LEU A 199 0.09 15.97 14.78
CA LEU A 199 -0.98 16.29 13.82
C LEU A 199 -2.21 16.89 14.51
N GLN A 200 -2.16 17.14 15.82
CA GLN A 200 -3.29 17.70 16.54
C GLN A 200 -3.59 19.12 16.05
N GLY A 201 -4.85 19.40 15.77
CA GLY A 201 -5.30 20.67 15.18
C GLY A 201 -5.36 20.67 13.66
N LEU A 202 -4.77 19.67 12.99
CA LEU A 202 -5.00 19.40 11.57
C LEU A 202 -6.20 18.47 11.42
N ALA A 203 -7.10 18.80 10.50
CA ALA A 203 -8.22 17.94 10.16
C ALA A 203 -7.74 16.84 9.18
N VAL A 204 -7.31 15.69 9.71
CA VAL A 204 -6.87 14.57 8.86
C VAL A 204 -8.07 13.97 8.12
N ALA A 205 -8.00 13.95 6.78
CA ALA A 205 -9.03 13.43 5.90
C ALA A 205 -8.74 12.00 5.43
N GLU A 206 -7.47 11.65 5.24
CA GLU A 206 -7.02 10.31 4.84
C GLU A 206 -5.78 9.89 5.62
N ALA A 207 -5.57 8.58 5.74
CA ALA A 207 -4.35 8.02 6.30
C ALA A 207 -4.08 6.64 5.73
N ALA A 208 -2.83 6.18 5.81
CA ALA A 208 -2.40 4.86 5.39
C ALA A 208 -1.31 4.30 6.30
N ALA A 209 -1.33 2.99 6.49
CA ALA A 209 -0.35 2.27 7.29
C ALA A 209 0.33 1.22 6.40
N GLY A 210 1.65 1.32 6.25
CA GLY A 210 2.47 0.40 5.46
C GLY A 210 3.14 -0.67 6.31
N GLY A 211 4.24 -1.24 5.79
CA GLY A 211 5.05 -2.20 6.53
C GLY A 211 5.67 -1.59 7.80
N TRP A 212 6.43 -0.51 7.63
CA TRP A 212 7.13 0.18 8.71
C TRP A 212 7.06 1.71 8.56
N HIS A 213 6.05 2.22 7.88
CA HIS A 213 5.82 3.66 7.73
C HIS A 213 4.32 3.94 7.72
N SER A 214 3.99 5.22 7.85
CA SER A 214 2.64 5.74 7.93
C SER A 214 2.53 7.00 7.10
N ALA A 215 1.31 7.27 6.66
CA ALA A 215 0.97 8.50 5.97
C ALA A 215 -0.35 9.08 6.49
N ALA A 216 -0.48 10.39 6.43
CA ALA A 216 -1.73 11.11 6.65
C ALA A 216 -1.87 12.23 5.62
N VAL A 217 -3.11 12.57 5.30
CA VAL A 217 -3.45 13.67 4.40
C VAL A 217 -4.43 14.59 5.11
N SER A 218 -4.14 15.89 5.16
CA SER A 218 -5.06 16.91 5.70
C SER A 218 -6.27 17.10 4.77
N ASP A 219 -7.30 17.78 5.24
CA ASP A 219 -8.43 18.21 4.41
C ASP A 219 -8.03 19.23 3.34
N ALA A 220 -6.98 20.01 3.58
CA ALA A 220 -6.34 20.91 2.62
C ALA A 220 -5.52 20.16 1.54
N GLY A 221 -5.25 18.86 1.74
CA GLY A 221 -4.52 18.04 0.78
C GLY A 221 -3.01 17.94 1.02
N ASP A 222 -2.54 18.38 2.20
CA ASP A 222 -1.13 18.26 2.61
C ASP A 222 -0.81 16.81 2.98
N LEU A 223 0.28 16.27 2.45
CA LEU A 223 0.71 14.90 2.69
C LEU A 223 1.81 14.85 3.77
N TYR A 224 1.56 14.10 4.83
CA TYR A 224 2.51 13.84 5.90
C TYR A 224 2.95 12.38 5.91
N LEU A 225 4.25 12.13 6.06
CA LEU A 225 4.85 10.79 6.09
C LEU A 225 5.81 10.63 7.26
N TRP A 226 5.86 9.44 7.84
CA TRP A 226 6.79 9.11 8.92
C TRP A 226 7.04 7.60 9.03
N GLY A 227 8.12 7.24 9.73
CA GLY A 227 8.56 5.88 9.98
C GLY A 227 9.89 5.57 9.30
N TRP A 228 10.02 4.36 8.79
CA TRP A 228 11.22 3.85 8.14
C TRP A 228 11.39 4.39 6.72
N ASN A 229 12.63 4.71 6.29
CA ASN A 229 12.91 5.34 4.99
C ASN A 229 14.09 4.71 4.20
N GLU A 230 14.58 3.52 4.55
CA GLU A 230 15.76 2.96 3.86
C GLU A 230 15.57 2.72 2.36
N ALA A 231 14.32 2.58 1.88
CA ALA A 231 14.00 2.46 0.46
C ALA A 231 13.41 3.74 -0.14
N GLY A 232 13.42 4.85 0.59
CA GLY A 232 12.90 6.13 0.14
C GLY A 232 11.37 6.27 0.22
N GLN A 233 10.66 5.35 0.88
CA GLN A 233 9.18 5.34 0.94
C GLN A 233 8.55 6.58 1.60
N LEU A 234 9.33 7.42 2.29
CA LEU A 234 8.85 8.69 2.83
C LEU A 234 9.00 9.86 1.85
N GLY A 235 9.56 9.65 0.65
CA GLY A 235 9.84 10.73 -0.28
C GLY A 235 11.04 11.60 0.14
N LEU A 236 11.88 11.08 1.05
CA LEU A 236 13.07 11.74 1.57
C LEU A 236 14.34 11.00 1.10
N PRO A 237 15.48 11.70 0.98
CA PRO A 237 16.76 11.08 0.60
C PRO A 237 17.04 9.80 1.40
N SER A 238 17.43 8.72 0.72
CA SER A 238 17.61 7.39 1.32
C SER A 238 18.95 6.76 0.95
N LYS A 239 19.42 5.77 1.72
CA LYS A 239 20.66 5.04 1.39
C LYS A 239 20.62 4.39 0.00
N MET A 240 19.45 3.88 -0.39
CA MET A 240 19.29 3.18 -1.67
C MET A 240 19.55 4.11 -2.86
N SER A 241 19.20 5.41 -2.74
CA SER A 241 19.46 6.38 -3.80
C SER A 241 20.91 6.83 -3.84
N THR A 242 21.58 6.92 -2.69
CA THR A 242 23.01 7.25 -2.63
C THR A 242 23.89 6.17 -3.27
N GLU A 243 23.57 4.89 -3.06
CA GLU A 243 24.30 3.76 -3.67
C GLU A 243 24.03 3.64 -5.19
N SER A 244 22.81 3.93 -5.62
CA SER A 244 22.44 3.92 -7.05
C SER A 244 23.06 5.10 -7.80
N GLY A 245 23.20 6.26 -7.16
CA GLY A 245 23.89 7.44 -7.71
C GLY A 245 25.41 7.24 -7.81
N ALA A 246 26.04 6.64 -6.80
CA ALA A 246 27.47 6.34 -6.80
C ALA A 246 27.87 5.30 -7.87
N THR A 247 27.02 4.29 -8.10
CA THR A 247 27.24 3.29 -9.17
C THR A 247 27.00 3.87 -10.57
N ALA A 248 26.04 4.77 -10.74
CA ALA A 248 25.84 5.50 -11.99
C ALA A 248 27.03 6.44 -12.31
N ALA A 249 27.55 7.17 -11.31
CA ALA A 249 28.73 8.01 -11.46
C ALA A 249 30.00 7.21 -11.78
N ALA A 250 30.18 6.03 -11.16
CA ALA A 250 31.31 5.14 -11.43
C ALA A 250 31.23 4.45 -12.81
N SER A 251 30.04 4.33 -13.41
CA SER A 251 29.86 3.74 -14.75
C SER A 251 30.23 4.67 -15.91
N GLY A 252 30.53 5.95 -15.62
CA GLY A 252 31.03 6.93 -16.59
C GLY A 252 32.54 6.88 -16.85
N GLU A 253 33.31 6.10 -16.08
CA GLU A 253 34.75 5.93 -16.27
C GLU A 253 35.08 4.48 -16.62
N ALA A 254 35.32 4.23 -17.91
CA ALA A 254 35.86 2.96 -18.36
C ALA A 254 37.33 2.81 -17.95
N ALA A 255 37.67 1.86 -17.06
CA ALA A 255 38.82 0.96 -17.18
C ALA A 255 39.04 0.04 -15.95
N GLN A 256 39.10 -1.27 -16.23
CA GLN A 256 39.85 -2.33 -15.53
C GLN A 256 39.43 -2.72 -14.09
N ALA A 257 38.66 -3.80 -14.00
CA ALA A 257 38.49 -4.59 -12.78
C ALA A 257 39.65 -5.59 -12.57
N PRO A 258 39.98 -5.93 -11.31
CA PRO A 258 40.36 -7.30 -10.96
C PRO A 258 39.39 -7.94 -9.95
N PRO A 259 39.39 -9.29 -9.84
CA PRO A 259 38.24 -10.05 -9.37
C PRO A 259 38.30 -10.44 -7.88
N ASN A 260 37.13 -10.77 -7.34
CA ASN A 260 36.86 -11.56 -6.14
C ASN A 260 37.31 -11.01 -4.76
N ARG A 261 36.32 -10.71 -3.91
CA ARG A 261 36.34 -11.15 -2.50
C ARG A 261 34.93 -11.52 -2.02
N PRO A 262 34.82 -12.53 -1.13
CA PRO A 262 33.56 -13.20 -0.83
C PRO A 262 32.72 -12.48 0.23
N LEU A 263 31.40 -12.71 0.16
CA LEU A 263 30.42 -12.37 1.18
C LEU A 263 30.74 -13.06 2.51
N SER A 264 30.99 -12.27 3.55
CA SER A 264 31.01 -12.74 4.94
C SER A 264 29.80 -12.18 5.70
N GLN A 265 28.98 -13.10 6.20
CA GLN A 265 27.94 -12.86 7.20
C GLN A 265 28.52 -12.26 8.49
N ARG A 266 27.80 -11.30 9.08
CA ARG A 266 27.68 -10.94 10.52
C ARG A 266 26.72 -9.74 10.53
N GLY A 267 25.63 -9.68 11.28
CA GLY A 267 25.34 -10.17 12.62
C GLY A 267 24.78 -8.96 13.36
N ASP A 268 23.59 -9.09 13.96
CA ASP A 268 22.92 -8.02 14.71
C ASP A 268 23.86 -7.37 15.74
N GLY A 269 23.99 -6.05 15.67
CA GLY A 269 24.78 -5.27 16.62
C GLY A 269 24.69 -3.79 16.28
N LEU A 270 24.05 -3.02 17.16
CA LEU A 270 24.18 -1.56 17.22
C LEU A 270 25.63 -1.26 17.60
N ASP A 271 26.44 -0.76 16.66
CA ASP A 271 27.79 -0.29 16.94
C ASP A 271 27.84 1.23 16.78
N VAL A 272 27.98 1.91 17.91
CA VAL A 272 28.36 3.31 18.03
C VAL A 272 29.88 3.35 18.10
N GLY A 273 30.52 3.56 16.95
CA GLY A 273 31.97 3.67 16.83
C GLY A 273 32.37 4.77 15.86
N ALA A 274 32.89 5.88 16.40
CA ALA A 274 33.55 6.93 15.64
C ALA A 274 34.78 6.37 14.92
N ALA A 275 34.91 6.66 13.62
CA ALA A 275 36.11 6.41 12.86
C ALA A 275 36.42 7.64 11.99
N ASP A 276 37.43 8.40 12.41
CA ASP A 276 38.09 9.43 11.63
C ASP A 276 38.81 8.80 10.42
N GLY A 277 38.39 9.19 9.21
CA GLY A 277 39.03 8.92 7.93
C GLY A 277 38.63 10.00 6.92
N PRO A 278 39.47 10.37 5.94
CA PRO A 278 39.26 11.57 5.14
C PRO A 278 38.04 11.43 4.23
N GLY A 279 37.21 12.48 4.25
CA GLY A 279 35.88 12.58 3.66
C GLY A 279 35.72 11.96 2.28
N ARG A 280 34.88 10.92 2.21
CA ARG A 280 33.96 10.78 1.09
C ARG A 280 32.82 11.74 1.38
N ASP A 281 32.46 12.59 0.42
CA ASP A 281 31.22 13.38 0.48
C ASP A 281 30.04 12.40 0.48
N GLU A 282 29.75 11.80 1.63
CA GLU A 282 28.58 10.95 1.81
C GLU A 282 27.35 11.86 1.75
N VAL A 283 26.59 11.72 0.66
CA VAL A 283 25.34 12.45 0.47
C VAL A 283 24.45 12.17 1.68
N PRO A 284 24.00 13.19 2.43
CA PRO A 284 23.20 12.97 3.63
C PRO A 284 21.88 12.31 3.25
N PHE A 285 21.53 11.25 3.97
CA PHE A 285 20.26 10.53 3.82
C PHE A 285 19.51 10.45 5.16
N VAL A 286 18.22 10.17 5.07
CA VAL A 286 17.33 9.97 6.22
C VAL A 286 16.96 8.49 6.30
N SER A 287 17.41 7.79 7.35
CA SER A 287 17.06 6.38 7.60
C SER A 287 15.66 6.18 8.15
N LEU A 288 15.24 7.09 9.03
CA LEU A 288 13.94 7.06 9.69
C LEU A 288 13.51 8.47 10.07
N GLN A 289 12.21 8.66 10.24
CA GLN A 289 11.56 9.92 10.55
C GLN A 289 10.47 9.62 11.60
N PRO A 290 10.72 9.77 12.91
CA PRO A 290 9.84 9.23 13.96
C PRO A 290 8.65 10.14 14.29
N PHE A 291 8.47 11.22 13.54
CA PHE A 291 7.36 12.16 13.64
C PHE A 291 6.89 12.56 12.23
N PRO A 292 5.59 12.88 12.03
CA PRO A 292 5.04 13.32 10.74
C PRO A 292 5.85 14.46 10.11
N ALA A 293 6.32 14.24 8.87
CA ALA A 293 6.99 15.26 8.06
C ALA A 293 6.14 15.56 6.83
N LEU A 294 5.96 16.85 6.53
CA LEU A 294 5.30 17.31 5.32
C LEU A 294 6.13 16.92 4.09
N LEU A 295 5.48 16.38 3.07
CA LEU A 295 6.05 16.09 1.77
C LEU A 295 5.28 16.81 0.67
N ASP A 296 5.99 17.67 -0.06
CA ASP A 296 5.44 18.33 -1.24
C ASP A 296 5.50 17.39 -2.44
N LEU A 297 4.34 17.17 -3.07
CA LEU A 297 4.32 16.51 -4.38
C LEU A 297 4.74 17.49 -5.48
N PRO A 298 5.33 16.99 -6.58
CA PRO A 298 5.62 17.81 -7.75
C PRO A 298 4.36 18.55 -8.24
N GLU A 299 4.53 19.81 -8.65
CA GLU A 299 3.45 20.70 -9.11
C GLU A 299 2.45 21.14 -8.00
N GLU A 300 2.85 21.11 -6.72
CA GLU A 300 2.02 21.52 -5.55
C GLU A 300 0.65 20.82 -5.53
N ALA A 301 0.63 19.54 -5.90
CA ALA A 301 -0.62 18.83 -6.13
C ALA A 301 -1.32 18.44 -4.82
N GLU A 302 -2.55 18.91 -4.61
CA GLU A 302 -3.39 18.53 -3.48
C GLU A 302 -3.66 17.02 -3.46
N VAL A 303 -3.24 16.33 -2.40
CA VAL A 303 -3.45 14.89 -2.24
C VAL A 303 -4.86 14.62 -1.71
N ARG A 304 -5.52 13.58 -2.26
CA ARG A 304 -6.87 13.15 -1.84
C ARG A 304 -6.96 11.69 -1.43
N ARG A 305 -5.98 10.87 -1.78
CA ARG A 305 -5.84 9.48 -1.32
C ARG A 305 -4.38 9.18 -1.12
N VAL A 306 -4.10 8.35 -0.12
CA VAL A 306 -2.77 7.78 0.10
C VAL A 306 -2.90 6.30 0.43
N SER A 307 -1.93 5.51 0.00
CA SER A 307 -1.83 4.11 0.34
C SER A 307 -0.36 3.71 0.48
N CYS A 308 -0.08 2.80 1.42
CA CYS A 308 1.26 2.39 1.79
C CYS A 308 1.39 0.87 1.64
N GLY A 309 2.39 0.41 0.90
CA GLY A 309 2.79 -1.00 0.86
C GLY A 309 3.84 -1.33 1.91
N SER A 310 4.59 -2.42 1.71
CA SER A 310 5.67 -2.78 2.65
C SER A 310 6.78 -1.71 2.68
N ARG A 311 7.18 -1.23 1.49
CA ARG A 311 8.33 -0.33 1.30
C ARG A 311 8.11 0.68 0.18
N HIS A 312 6.86 0.94 -0.18
CA HIS A 312 6.50 1.92 -1.21
C HIS A 312 5.22 2.65 -0.80
N THR A 313 5.04 3.82 -1.38
CA THR A 313 3.90 4.70 -1.11
C THR A 313 3.30 5.13 -2.43
N ALA A 314 1.97 5.28 -2.43
CA ALA A 314 1.22 5.80 -3.55
C ALA A 314 0.28 6.90 -3.08
N ALA A 315 0.21 7.99 -3.83
CA ALA A 315 -0.69 9.11 -3.57
C ALA A 315 -1.47 9.48 -4.83
N VAL A 316 -2.74 9.82 -4.65
CA VAL A 316 -3.62 10.30 -5.73
C VAL A 316 -4.01 11.73 -5.45
N THR A 317 -3.84 12.60 -6.43
CA THR A 317 -4.15 14.01 -6.33
C THR A 317 -5.62 14.30 -6.61
N GLY A 318 -6.09 15.51 -6.30
CA GLY A 318 -7.46 15.97 -6.63
C GLY A 318 -7.75 16.01 -8.13
N THR A 319 -6.72 16.09 -8.97
CA THR A 319 -6.83 16.01 -10.44
C THR A 319 -6.88 14.58 -10.97
N GLY A 320 -6.65 13.58 -10.11
CA GLY A 320 -6.62 12.16 -10.47
C GLY A 320 -5.27 11.69 -11.01
N HIS A 321 -4.18 12.41 -10.72
CA HIS A 321 -2.83 11.95 -11.01
C HIS A 321 -2.34 11.01 -9.92
N LEU A 322 -1.70 9.92 -10.32
CA LEU A 322 -1.08 8.95 -9.41
C LEU A 322 0.43 9.21 -9.32
N TYR A 323 0.92 9.32 -8.10
CA TYR A 323 2.35 9.38 -7.77
C TYR A 323 2.71 8.14 -6.95
N THR A 324 3.88 7.57 -7.25
CA THR A 324 4.41 6.41 -6.53
C THR A 324 5.91 6.56 -6.30
N TRP A 325 6.38 6.08 -5.16
CA TRP A 325 7.80 6.07 -4.80
C TRP A 325 8.08 5.01 -3.74
N GLY A 326 9.36 4.81 -3.44
CA GLY A 326 9.92 3.80 -2.57
C GLY A 326 10.60 2.67 -3.35
N TRP A 327 10.54 1.48 -2.78
CA TRP A 327 11.11 0.26 -3.35
C TRP A 327 10.33 -0.21 -4.58
N GLY A 328 11.01 -0.41 -5.71
CA GLY A 328 10.37 -0.73 -6.99
C GLY A 328 10.77 -2.03 -7.67
N LYS A 329 11.56 -2.91 -7.04
CA LYS A 329 12.18 -4.05 -7.77
C LYS A 329 11.19 -5.11 -8.26
N TYR A 330 9.93 -5.08 -7.82
CA TYR A 330 8.87 -5.93 -8.36
C TYR A 330 7.96 -5.19 -9.36
N GLY A 331 8.24 -3.92 -9.68
CA GLY A 331 7.45 -3.09 -10.59
C GLY A 331 6.23 -2.45 -9.94
N GLN A 332 6.13 -2.43 -8.61
CA GLN A 332 4.97 -1.89 -7.87
C GLN A 332 4.82 -0.37 -7.93
N LEU A 333 5.80 0.32 -8.53
CA LEU A 333 5.73 1.75 -8.81
C LEU A 333 5.08 2.02 -10.18
N GLY A 334 4.96 1.00 -11.06
CA GLY A 334 4.20 1.14 -12.30
C GLY A 334 4.84 2.04 -13.36
N HIS A 335 6.14 2.32 -13.25
CA HIS A 335 6.89 3.19 -14.16
C HIS A 335 7.41 2.49 -15.42
N GLN A 336 6.91 1.28 -15.73
CA GLN A 336 7.40 0.40 -16.80
C GLN A 336 8.86 -0.06 -16.60
N ASP A 337 9.31 0.00 -15.35
CA ASP A 337 10.65 -0.42 -14.93
C ASP A 337 10.57 -1.07 -13.53
N ALA A 338 11.72 -1.52 -13.03
CA ALA A 338 11.87 -2.05 -11.67
C ALA A 338 12.75 -1.14 -10.81
N ALA A 339 12.87 0.15 -11.17
CA ALA A 339 13.70 1.10 -10.45
C ALA A 339 13.01 1.49 -9.14
N SER A 340 13.78 1.53 -8.05
CA SER A 340 13.34 2.21 -6.83
C SER A 340 13.49 3.71 -7.01
N SER A 341 12.69 4.49 -6.30
CA SER A 341 12.78 5.95 -6.30
C SER A 341 12.52 6.49 -4.90
N ASP A 342 13.33 7.39 -4.41
CA ASP A 342 13.10 8.10 -3.15
C ASP A 342 12.37 9.44 -3.35
N GLN A 343 11.93 9.72 -4.58
CA GLN A 343 11.16 10.91 -4.92
C GLN A 343 9.79 10.51 -5.51
N PRO A 344 8.70 11.21 -5.15
CA PRO A 344 7.41 10.99 -5.77
C PRO A 344 7.46 11.18 -7.29
N ARG A 345 7.19 10.11 -8.03
CA ARG A 345 7.16 10.13 -9.50
C ARG A 345 5.75 9.87 -10.01
N ARG A 346 5.30 10.68 -10.97
CA ARG A 346 3.99 10.50 -11.63
C ARG A 346 3.99 9.24 -12.49
N VAL A 347 2.93 8.43 -12.39
CA VAL A 347 2.72 7.23 -13.21
C VAL A 347 2.07 7.63 -14.54
N CYS A 348 2.90 7.86 -15.56
CA CYS A 348 2.46 8.42 -16.86
C CYS A 348 1.46 7.54 -17.62
N TYR A 349 1.41 6.22 -17.36
CA TYR A 349 0.50 5.29 -18.02
C TYR A 349 -0.95 5.78 -18.07
N PHE A 350 -1.45 6.31 -16.95
CA PHE A 350 -2.84 6.78 -16.83
C PHE A 350 -3.05 8.11 -17.58
N VAL A 351 -2.08 9.02 -17.49
CA VAL A 351 -2.11 10.32 -18.19
C VAL A 351 -2.15 10.10 -19.70
N GLU A 352 -1.26 9.26 -20.23
CA GLU A 352 -1.15 8.92 -21.66
C GLU A 352 -2.42 8.28 -22.23
N ARG A 353 -3.24 7.66 -21.37
CA ARG A 353 -4.51 7.01 -21.73
C ARG A 353 -5.74 7.85 -21.40
N ASN A 354 -5.55 9.10 -20.98
CA ASN A 354 -6.61 10.00 -20.54
C ASN A 354 -7.48 9.38 -19.43
N LEU A 355 -6.85 8.69 -18.49
CA LEU A 355 -7.49 8.08 -17.32
C LEU A 355 -7.19 8.92 -16.07
N ARG A 356 -8.22 9.13 -15.24
CA ARG A 356 -8.10 9.74 -13.91
C ARG A 356 -8.21 8.65 -12.86
N VAL A 357 -7.20 8.58 -12.00
CA VAL A 357 -7.18 7.65 -10.87
C VAL A 357 -8.11 8.15 -9.77
N GLN A 358 -8.96 7.27 -9.26
CA GLN A 358 -9.94 7.56 -8.20
C GLN A 358 -9.53 6.92 -6.86
N GLU A 359 -8.95 5.72 -6.92
CA GLU A 359 -8.57 4.94 -5.75
C GLU A 359 -7.24 4.25 -5.98
N VAL A 360 -6.46 4.12 -4.91
CA VAL A 360 -5.22 3.35 -4.89
C VAL A 360 -5.17 2.49 -3.64
N VAL A 361 -4.80 1.22 -3.80
CA VAL A 361 -4.61 0.28 -2.71
C VAL A 361 -3.29 -0.47 -2.92
N CYS A 362 -2.38 -0.35 -1.97
CA CYS A 362 -1.09 -1.01 -1.97
C CYS A 362 -1.20 -2.32 -1.20
N GLY A 363 -0.82 -3.41 -1.85
CA GLY A 363 -0.43 -4.63 -1.14
C GLY A 363 1.01 -4.54 -0.65
N PRO A 364 1.53 -5.62 -0.04
CA PRO A 364 2.92 -5.69 0.38
C PRO A 364 3.91 -5.32 -0.73
N TRP A 365 3.65 -5.77 -1.97
CA TRP A 365 4.53 -5.55 -3.12
C TRP A 365 3.81 -5.35 -4.45
N ALA A 366 2.53 -5.01 -4.39
CA ALA A 366 1.73 -4.73 -5.56
C ALA A 366 0.92 -3.47 -5.30
N THR A 367 0.48 -2.82 -6.37
CA THR A 367 -0.37 -1.64 -6.32
C THR A 367 -1.57 -1.88 -7.22
N PHE A 368 -2.76 -1.65 -6.67
CA PHE A 368 -4.03 -1.74 -7.36
C PHE A 368 -4.63 -0.35 -7.47
N VAL A 369 -5.15 -0.02 -8.64
CA VAL A 369 -5.59 1.33 -8.96
C VAL A 369 -6.93 1.27 -9.66
N GLN A 370 -7.92 2.00 -9.15
CA GLN A 370 -9.16 2.24 -9.90
C GLN A 370 -9.00 3.52 -10.72
N ALA A 371 -9.22 3.43 -12.03
CA ALA A 371 -9.16 4.59 -12.91
C ALA A 371 -10.35 4.64 -13.86
N GLU A 372 -10.78 5.85 -14.18
CA GLU A 372 -11.89 6.12 -15.10
C GLU A 372 -11.44 7.04 -16.22
N ALA A 373 -12.05 6.90 -17.40
CA ALA A 373 -11.82 7.83 -18.50
C ALA A 373 -12.14 9.26 -18.04
N ALA A 374 -11.21 10.19 -18.27
CA ALA A 374 -11.47 11.59 -18.03
C ALA A 374 -12.66 11.99 -18.92
N LYS A 375 -13.72 12.55 -18.31
CA LYS A 375 -14.78 13.19 -19.08
C LYS A 375 -14.11 14.31 -19.88
N ASN A 376 -14.18 14.23 -21.21
CA ASN A 376 -13.86 15.40 -22.03
C ASN A 376 -14.74 16.54 -21.50
N GLY A 377 -14.11 17.62 -21.04
CA GLY A 377 -14.84 18.80 -20.60
C GLY A 377 -15.72 19.34 -21.74
N PRO A 378 -16.77 20.10 -21.42
CA PRO A 378 -17.56 20.82 -22.42
C PRO A 378 -16.71 21.76 -23.26
#